data_AF-A0A928BP97-F1
#
_entry.id   AF-A0A928BP97-F1
#
_cell.length_a   1.000
_cell.length_b   1.000
_cell.length_c   1.000
_cell.angle_alpha   90.00
_cell.angle_beta   90.00
_cell.angle_gamma   90.00
#
_symmetry.space_group_name_H-M   'P 1'
#
loop_
_entity.id
_entity.type
_entity.pdbx_description
1 polymer ?
#
loop_
_entity_poly.entity_id
_entity_poly.type
_entity_poly.pdbx_seq_one_letter_code
_entity_poly.pdbx_strand_id
1 'polypeptide(L)'
;MRRLWYIFLILFCAASGVAQTDLYVDGQLLARDVSRTAQMPEALQQLLCGRELSQRQSPRRQMRVATANRIGPLLASIRGQEEPYNLLCPHWRFESGEVSTERCLSGCVATAIEQVMAYYRYPDALTDTLHGWSTENYDIADMLPGTRFDWDHYLLDYRDGWSEQQGLAIALPSLAAGMAVHMNYGLYASGANVYRAVEPLSNALGYGMVRYYERILYTPARWHAMLRHELQQGRPIVYSGHTMALSGHAFNIDGVDADGLYHLNWGYDGYYDGWYDLERLSPWEPLRVDDEGLEMGFFCNQSALFMHPSETAQPLDPDTLALDDLGIVLDAIDFRRAPDLQGYVGADFLFHNEGSEVVTYTYEVMTWQLDETDIFKNADYVGLSAITLAPGEQRAQRVYLRFAEEGERLIGISHDDITIPFQMPVSIAHGTAPRLEWGSATVAESREEEGRYAYTFAVPVSNTAAAGYAGSDVTLCLYAEGHEGEDLRHYRVLSLAAGSATTLTVTFSDLAPATSYTFLVRCPWAVQSQLSFTTPTPTGITTLAPAPVKPASPWYDLSGRHAHGASRGLLIQKGKKIWLTN
;
A
#
# COMPACT_ATOMS: atom_id res chain seq x y z
N MET A 1 -3.46 7.77 56.69
CA MET A 1 -2.09 7.30 57.06
C MET A 1 -1.66 6.28 55.99
N ARG A 2 -0.92 6.70 54.97
CA ARG A 2 0.55 6.53 54.75
C ARG A 2 1.00 5.13 54.24
N ARG A 3 1.38 5.13 52.93
CA ARG A 3 2.61 4.61 52.28
C ARG A 3 2.84 3.08 52.08
N LEU A 4 3.13 2.71 50.82
CA LEU A 4 4.16 1.75 50.34
C LEU A 4 4.15 1.79 48.78
N TRP A 5 4.83 2.75 48.13
CA TRP A 5 6.19 2.69 47.55
C TRP A 5 6.43 1.57 46.51
N TYR A 6 6.24 1.95 45.24
CA TYR A 6 6.78 1.29 44.04
C TYR A 6 8.28 1.61 43.89
N ILE A 7 9.08 0.63 43.48
CA ILE A 7 10.47 0.83 43.02
C ILE A 7 10.46 0.86 41.48
N PHE A 8 10.79 2.03 40.93
CA PHE A 8 11.18 2.23 39.53
C PHE A 8 12.69 2.04 39.41
N LEU A 9 13.16 1.34 38.37
CA LEU A 9 14.54 1.43 37.90
C LEU A 9 14.52 1.99 36.47
N ILE A 10 14.94 3.25 36.35
CA ILE A 10 15.33 3.89 35.08
C ILE A 10 16.84 3.76 34.99
N LEU A 11 17.38 3.41 33.82
CA LEU A 11 18.58 4.08 33.33
C LEU A 11 18.73 3.96 31.80
N PHE A 12 19.09 5.13 31.27
CA PHE A 12 19.19 5.57 29.90
C PHE A 12 20.55 5.20 29.28
N CYS A 13 20.52 5.06 27.95
CA CYS A 13 21.55 5.33 26.93
C CYS A 13 22.98 4.77 27.05
N ALA A 14 23.24 3.80 26.17
CA ALA A 14 24.04 3.91 24.95
C ALA A 14 25.47 4.51 24.99
N ALA A 15 26.41 3.60 24.71
CA ALA A 15 27.40 3.69 23.64
C ALA A 15 28.47 4.80 23.71
N SER A 16 29.48 4.58 24.54
CA SER A 16 30.88 4.68 24.10
C SER A 16 31.67 3.55 24.77
N GLY A 17 32.31 2.71 23.96
CA GLY A 17 32.95 1.48 24.42
C GLY A 17 34.17 1.76 25.29
N VAL A 18 34.15 1.27 26.54
CA VAL A 18 35.14 0.41 27.21
C VAL A 18 34.43 -0.07 28.50
N ALA A 19 34.30 -1.38 28.69
CA ALA A 19 33.57 -1.98 29.79
C ALA A 19 34.43 -2.08 31.06
N GLN A 20 34.01 -1.42 32.15
CA GLN A 20 34.35 -1.77 33.52
C GLN A 20 33.07 -1.61 34.36
N THR A 21 32.64 -2.68 35.04
CA THR A 21 31.45 -2.66 35.90
C THR A 21 31.85 -2.99 37.33
N ASP A 22 31.86 -1.96 38.18
CA ASP A 22 31.95 -2.08 39.63
C ASP A 22 30.55 -2.29 40.22
N LEU A 23 30.41 -3.19 41.19
CA LEU A 23 29.12 -3.44 41.87
C LEU A 23 29.05 -2.65 43.19
N TYR A 24 28.04 -1.78 43.31
CA TYR A 24 27.76 -0.99 44.51
C TYR A 24 26.38 -1.33 45.08
N VAL A 25 26.30 -1.47 46.41
CA VAL A 25 25.04 -1.50 47.17
C VAL A 25 25.19 -0.53 48.34
N ASP A 26 24.18 0.33 48.53
CA ASP A 26 24.15 1.38 49.58
C ASP A 26 25.42 2.24 49.64
N GLY A 27 26.03 2.52 48.48
CA GLY A 27 27.21 3.37 48.36
C GLY A 27 28.52 2.74 48.83
N GLN A 28 28.56 1.43 49.12
CA GLN A 28 29.81 0.69 49.35
C GLN A 28 30.15 -0.23 48.17
N LEU A 29 31.43 -0.22 47.78
CA LEU A 29 31.98 -1.08 46.74
C LEU A 29 32.09 -2.51 47.26
N LEU A 30 31.36 -3.45 46.65
CA LEU A 30 31.33 -4.84 47.09
C LEU A 30 32.29 -5.75 46.30
N ALA A 31 32.59 -5.46 45.03
CA ALA A 31 33.57 -6.22 44.24
C ALA A 31 34.07 -5.43 43.01
N ARG A 32 35.32 -5.69 42.61
CA ARG A 32 35.91 -5.24 41.34
C ARG A 32 36.20 -6.44 40.44
N ASP A 33 36.06 -6.25 39.13
CA ASP A 33 36.48 -7.17 38.06
C ASP A 33 35.92 -8.61 38.15
N VAL A 34 34.60 -8.75 38.10
CA VAL A 34 33.95 -10.07 38.03
C VAL A 34 33.99 -10.59 36.59
N SER A 35 35.11 -11.23 36.23
CA SER A 35 35.25 -11.98 34.96
C SER A 35 34.63 -13.38 35.06
N ARG A 36 34.22 -13.92 33.91
CA ARG A 36 33.36 -15.11 33.73
C ARG A 36 33.88 -16.39 34.41
N THR A 37 32.91 -17.22 34.80
CA THR A 37 32.95 -18.69 35.03
C THR A 37 33.74 -19.23 36.22
N ALA A 38 33.07 -19.43 37.36
CA ALA A 38 33.00 -20.70 38.10
C ALA A 38 32.21 -20.52 39.41
N GLN A 39 31.29 -21.45 39.71
CA GLN A 39 30.44 -21.54 40.93
C GLN A 39 29.20 -20.62 40.98
N MET A 40 28.21 -20.91 40.13
CA MET A 40 26.81 -20.50 40.36
C MET A 40 25.98 -21.69 40.83
N PRO A 41 25.06 -21.53 41.81
CA PRO A 41 24.13 -22.57 42.25
C PRO A 41 23.24 -23.08 41.09
N GLU A 42 22.89 -24.36 41.10
CA GLU A 42 22.17 -25.04 40.00
C GLU A 42 20.82 -24.38 39.67
N ALA A 43 20.11 -23.86 40.69
CA ALA A 43 18.88 -23.09 40.49
C ALA A 43 19.08 -21.77 39.71
N LEU A 44 20.27 -21.16 39.82
CA LEU A 44 20.63 -19.93 39.12
C LEU A 44 21.20 -20.23 37.72
N GLN A 45 21.80 -21.41 37.51
CA GLN A 45 22.14 -21.92 36.18
C GLN A 45 20.89 -22.26 35.37
N GLN A 46 19.86 -22.85 35.98
CA GLN A 46 18.58 -23.10 35.31
C GLN A 46 17.81 -21.80 34.97
N LEU A 47 18.01 -20.73 35.74
CA LEU A 47 17.44 -19.41 35.44
C LEU A 47 18.18 -18.68 34.29
N LEU A 48 19.45 -18.99 34.06
CA LEU A 48 20.30 -18.36 33.03
C LEU A 48 20.45 -19.20 31.75
N CYS A 49 20.25 -20.52 31.81
CA CYS A 49 20.23 -21.40 30.63
C CYS A 49 18.83 -21.56 30.01
N GLY A 50 17.82 -20.87 30.55
CA GLY A 50 16.42 -20.97 30.14
C GLY A 50 15.83 -19.64 29.69
N ARG A 51 16.43 -18.99 28.69
CA ARG A 51 15.85 -18.00 27.74
C ARG A 51 16.99 -17.35 26.98
N GLU A 52 17.27 -17.84 25.77
CA GLU A 52 17.80 -16.92 24.76
C GLU A 52 16.75 -15.82 24.59
N LEU A 53 17.09 -14.61 25.05
CA LEU A 53 16.43 -13.40 24.61
C LEU A 53 16.75 -13.26 23.12
N SER A 54 15.97 -13.95 22.29
CA SER A 54 15.82 -13.52 20.90
C SER A 54 15.37 -12.06 20.98
N GLN A 55 16.04 -11.22 20.20
CA GLN A 55 15.50 -9.92 19.80
C GLN A 55 13.99 -10.08 19.58
N ARG A 56 13.19 -9.22 20.21
CA ARG A 56 11.74 -9.19 20.07
C ARG A 56 11.41 -8.80 18.62
N GLN A 57 11.54 -9.76 17.72
CA GLN A 57 10.61 -9.91 16.62
C GLN A 57 9.31 -10.34 17.27
N SER A 58 8.26 -9.56 17.04
CA SER A 58 6.88 -9.97 17.28
C SER A 58 6.72 -11.44 16.86
N PRO A 59 6.04 -12.30 17.64
CA PRO A 59 5.82 -13.65 17.18
C PRO A 59 5.05 -13.55 15.86
N ARG A 60 5.74 -13.78 14.74
CA ARG A 60 5.13 -14.23 13.49
C ARG A 60 4.45 -15.53 13.85
N ARG A 61 3.21 -15.44 14.32
CA ARG A 61 2.30 -16.57 14.29
C ARG A 61 2.03 -16.77 12.81
N GLN A 62 2.87 -17.58 12.17
CA GLN A 62 2.48 -18.30 10.98
C GLN A 62 1.11 -18.88 11.34
N MET A 63 0.06 -18.30 10.76
CA MET A 63 -1.11 -19.11 10.46
C MET A 63 -0.54 -20.24 9.61
N ARG A 64 -0.30 -21.39 10.25
CA ARG A 64 -0.16 -22.65 9.53
C ARG A 64 -1.53 -22.91 8.93
N VAL A 65 -1.84 -22.19 7.86
CA VAL A 65 -2.80 -22.67 6.89
C VAL A 65 -2.16 -23.96 6.39
N ALA A 66 -2.90 -25.05 6.53
CA ALA A 66 -2.50 -26.35 6.02
C ALA A 66 -1.93 -26.17 4.61
N THR A 67 -0.82 -26.85 4.32
CA THR A 67 -0.20 -26.94 2.99
C THR A 67 -1.27 -27.18 1.92
N ALA A 68 -1.68 -26.14 1.19
CA ALA A 68 -2.72 -26.25 0.18
C ALA A 68 -2.50 -25.21 -0.93
N ASN A 69 -1.92 -25.71 -2.03
CA ASN A 69 -1.94 -25.22 -3.40
C ASN A 69 -1.73 -23.71 -3.62
N ARG A 70 -0.46 -23.34 -3.86
CA ARG A 70 -0.09 -22.12 -4.57
C ARG A 70 -0.95 -21.97 -5.83
N ILE A 71 -1.49 -20.78 -6.04
CA ILE A 71 -2.21 -20.36 -7.24
C ILE A 71 -1.36 -19.28 -7.88
N GLY A 72 -0.85 -19.55 -9.09
CA GLY A 72 -0.11 -18.54 -9.84
C GLY A 72 -1.03 -17.39 -10.28
N PRO A 73 -0.45 -16.26 -10.73
CA PRO A 73 -1.22 -15.15 -11.31
C PRO A 73 -2.14 -15.67 -12.42
N LEU A 74 -3.43 -15.36 -12.33
CA LEU A 74 -4.45 -15.72 -13.32
C LEU A 74 -4.48 -14.70 -14.46
N LEU A 75 -4.20 -13.43 -14.17
CA LEU A 75 -4.18 -12.37 -15.16
C LEU A 75 -2.81 -12.35 -15.85
N ALA A 76 -2.84 -12.32 -17.18
CA ALA A 76 -1.65 -12.14 -18.01
C ALA A 76 -1.56 -10.72 -18.59
N SER A 77 -2.56 -9.86 -18.31
CA SER A 77 -2.63 -8.50 -18.80
C SER A 77 -1.67 -7.57 -18.06
N ILE A 78 -1.06 -6.66 -18.81
CA ILE A 78 -0.29 -5.54 -18.28
C ILE A 78 -1.03 -4.26 -18.68
N ARG A 79 -1.56 -3.51 -17.71
CA ARG A 79 -2.43 -2.35 -17.97
C ARG A 79 -1.98 -1.12 -17.24
N GLY A 80 -2.13 0.02 -17.88
CA GLY A 80 -2.05 1.35 -17.30
C GLY A 80 -3.39 2.06 -17.36
N GLN A 81 -3.34 3.39 -17.28
CA GLN A 81 -4.54 4.23 -17.32
C GLN A 81 -4.54 5.29 -18.43
N GLU A 82 -3.38 5.50 -19.06
CA GLU A 82 -3.15 6.46 -20.15
C GLU A 82 -3.43 5.83 -21.52
N GLU A 83 -2.89 6.40 -22.60
CA GLU A 83 -3.03 5.85 -23.94
C GLU A 83 -2.34 4.47 -24.04
N PRO A 84 -2.96 3.43 -24.65
CA PRO A 84 -4.23 3.44 -25.40
C PRO A 84 -5.50 3.23 -24.59
N TYR A 85 -5.38 2.91 -23.29
CA TYR A 85 -6.50 2.51 -22.44
C TYR A 85 -7.59 3.60 -22.33
N ASN A 86 -7.19 4.88 -22.43
CA ASN A 86 -8.09 6.02 -22.31
C ASN A 86 -8.50 6.67 -23.65
N LEU A 87 -8.25 6.05 -24.82
CA LEU A 87 -8.54 6.67 -26.15
C LEU A 87 -10.01 7.07 -26.36
N LEU A 88 -10.94 6.54 -25.58
CA LEU A 88 -12.36 6.88 -25.63
C LEU A 88 -12.85 7.63 -24.38
N CYS A 89 -11.99 7.87 -23.39
CA CYS A 89 -12.30 8.69 -22.21
C CYS A 89 -12.50 10.17 -22.61
N PRO A 90 -13.28 10.96 -21.87
CA PRO A 90 -13.59 12.33 -22.27
C PRO A 90 -12.34 13.23 -22.26
N HIS A 91 -12.39 14.29 -23.05
CA HIS A 91 -11.50 15.43 -22.86
C HIS A 91 -12.05 16.33 -21.74
N TRP A 92 -11.15 16.97 -21.00
CA TRP A 92 -11.52 17.88 -19.92
C TRP A 92 -11.80 19.28 -20.45
N ARG A 93 -12.91 19.87 -20.03
CA ARG A 93 -13.31 21.25 -20.30
C ARG A 93 -12.96 22.12 -19.09
N PHE A 94 -12.09 23.09 -19.32
CA PHE A 94 -11.72 24.10 -18.31
C PHE A 94 -12.81 25.17 -18.19
N GLU A 95 -12.81 25.88 -17.06
CA GLU A 95 -13.73 27.00 -16.82
C GLU A 95 -13.62 28.11 -17.89
N SER A 96 -12.43 28.25 -18.51
CA SER A 96 -12.20 29.15 -19.65
C SER A 96 -12.99 28.79 -20.91
N GLY A 97 -13.59 27.59 -20.95
CA GLY A 97 -14.21 26.99 -22.13
C GLY A 97 -13.25 26.23 -23.03
N GLU A 98 -11.94 26.25 -22.73
CA GLU A 98 -10.93 25.46 -23.44
C GLU A 98 -11.12 23.96 -23.15
N VAL A 99 -10.83 23.13 -24.15
CA VAL A 99 -10.87 21.67 -24.04
C VAL A 99 -9.43 21.15 -24.12
N SER A 100 -9.07 20.27 -23.19
CA SER A 100 -7.74 19.66 -23.13
C SER A 100 -7.40 18.89 -24.41
N THR A 101 -6.15 18.95 -24.82
CA THR A 101 -5.64 18.12 -25.93
C THR A 101 -5.52 16.64 -25.53
N GLU A 102 -5.19 16.40 -24.26
CA GLU A 102 -5.12 15.07 -23.66
C GLU A 102 -6.50 14.60 -23.19
N ARG A 103 -6.68 13.28 -23.12
CA ARG A 103 -7.88 12.67 -22.54
C ARG A 103 -7.70 12.47 -21.05
N CYS A 104 -8.81 12.48 -20.33
CA CYS A 104 -8.83 12.06 -18.93
C CYS A 104 -8.31 10.62 -18.80
N LEU A 105 -7.74 10.28 -17.64
CA LEU A 105 -7.32 8.91 -17.35
C LEU A 105 -8.52 7.98 -17.28
N SER A 106 -8.34 6.70 -17.65
CA SER A 106 -9.42 5.70 -17.55
C SER A 106 -9.85 5.45 -16.09
N GLY A 107 -8.93 5.56 -15.14
CA GLY A 107 -9.20 5.39 -13.70
C GLY A 107 -8.96 3.97 -13.22
N CYS A 108 -8.40 3.82 -12.02
CA CYS A 108 -7.97 2.54 -11.47
C CYS A 108 -9.10 1.50 -11.35
N VAL A 109 -10.30 1.95 -10.99
CA VAL A 109 -11.48 1.07 -10.89
C VAL A 109 -11.86 0.51 -12.26
N ALA A 110 -11.83 1.34 -13.30
CA ALA A 110 -12.12 0.90 -14.67
C ALA A 110 -11.06 -0.10 -15.13
N THR A 111 -9.78 0.21 -14.95
CA THR A 111 -8.67 -0.70 -15.27
C THR A 111 -8.79 -2.04 -14.56
N ALA A 112 -9.12 -2.06 -13.26
CA ALA A 112 -9.25 -3.31 -12.52
C ALA A 112 -10.43 -4.18 -13.00
N ILE A 113 -11.58 -3.57 -13.31
CA ILE A 113 -12.75 -4.27 -13.85
C ILE A 113 -12.47 -4.78 -15.27
N GLU A 114 -11.88 -3.94 -16.12
CA GLU A 114 -11.52 -4.22 -17.51
C GLU A 114 -10.61 -5.46 -17.61
N GLN A 115 -9.59 -5.57 -16.75
CA GLN A 115 -8.70 -6.73 -16.73
C GLN A 115 -9.44 -8.05 -16.46
N VAL A 116 -10.45 -8.03 -15.58
CA VAL A 116 -11.29 -9.20 -15.31
C VAL A 116 -12.23 -9.48 -16.47
N MET A 117 -12.77 -8.44 -17.13
CA MET A 117 -13.55 -8.62 -18.36
C MET A 117 -12.74 -9.30 -19.46
N ALA A 118 -11.50 -8.86 -19.66
CA ALA A 118 -10.58 -9.42 -20.64
C ALA A 118 -10.18 -10.86 -20.32
N TYR A 119 -10.00 -11.20 -19.04
CA TYR A 119 -9.74 -12.58 -18.60
C TYR A 119 -10.85 -13.54 -19.04
N TYR A 120 -12.10 -13.13 -18.89
CA TYR A 120 -13.25 -13.92 -19.35
C TYR A 120 -13.58 -13.74 -20.83
N ARG A 121 -13.01 -12.71 -21.50
CA ARG A 121 -13.42 -12.22 -22.83
C ARG A 121 -14.95 -12.05 -22.88
N TYR A 122 -15.49 -11.35 -21.89
CA TYR A 122 -16.94 -11.24 -21.67
C TYR A 122 -17.34 -9.82 -21.20
N PRO A 123 -18.48 -9.28 -21.67
CA PRO A 123 -19.42 -9.87 -22.63
C PRO A 123 -19.01 -9.69 -24.09
N ASP A 124 -19.68 -10.38 -25.02
CA ASP A 124 -19.52 -10.13 -26.47
C ASP A 124 -20.13 -8.79 -26.89
N ALA A 125 -21.24 -8.41 -26.24
CA ALA A 125 -21.94 -7.16 -26.46
C ALA A 125 -22.73 -6.75 -25.21
N LEU A 126 -23.00 -5.46 -25.06
CA LEU A 126 -23.90 -4.95 -24.02
C LEU A 126 -25.30 -5.54 -24.16
N THR A 127 -25.89 -5.93 -23.02
CA THR A 127 -27.26 -6.43 -22.91
C THR A 127 -28.27 -5.33 -22.58
N ASP A 128 -27.80 -4.26 -21.94
CA ASP A 128 -28.59 -3.06 -21.64
C ASP A 128 -27.76 -1.78 -21.84
N THR A 129 -28.38 -0.62 -21.72
CA THR A 129 -27.74 0.68 -21.90
C THR A 129 -26.84 1.00 -20.69
N LEU A 130 -25.58 1.34 -20.94
CA LEU A 130 -24.80 2.11 -19.96
C LEU A 130 -25.12 3.59 -20.19
N HIS A 131 -25.87 4.17 -19.27
CA HIS A 131 -26.28 5.57 -19.38
C HIS A 131 -25.11 6.52 -19.14
N GLY A 132 -24.93 7.47 -20.06
CA GLY A 132 -23.99 8.56 -19.95
C GLY A 132 -24.51 9.68 -19.05
N TRP A 133 -23.65 10.68 -18.83
CA TRP A 133 -23.97 11.86 -18.02
C TRP A 133 -23.16 13.06 -18.50
N SER A 134 -23.59 14.25 -18.08
CA SER A 134 -22.89 15.51 -18.31
C SER A 134 -22.49 16.15 -16.99
N THR A 135 -21.30 16.75 -16.99
CA THR A 135 -20.79 17.62 -15.92
C THR A 135 -20.43 18.98 -16.52
N GLU A 136 -19.97 19.93 -15.71
CA GLU A 136 -19.39 21.16 -16.23
C GLU A 136 -18.09 20.94 -17.00
N ASN A 137 -17.38 19.82 -16.72
CA ASN A 137 -16.06 19.54 -17.26
C ASN A 137 -16.07 18.56 -18.43
N TYR A 138 -17.10 17.73 -18.61
CA TYR A 138 -17.13 16.75 -19.69
C TYR A 138 -18.52 16.18 -19.92
N ASP A 139 -18.70 15.55 -21.09
CA ASP A 139 -19.91 14.87 -21.51
C ASP A 139 -19.59 13.42 -21.86
N ILE A 140 -20.38 12.49 -21.34
CA ILE A 140 -20.36 11.06 -21.67
C ILE A 140 -21.68 10.71 -22.35
N ALA A 141 -21.60 10.13 -23.55
CA ALA A 141 -22.77 9.65 -24.27
C ALA A 141 -23.19 8.25 -23.78
N ASP A 142 -24.46 7.90 -23.96
CA ASP A 142 -24.97 6.55 -23.73
C ASP A 142 -24.22 5.52 -24.58
N MET A 143 -23.90 4.36 -23.99
CA MET A 143 -23.46 3.18 -24.72
C MET A 143 -24.63 2.21 -24.83
N LEU A 144 -25.13 2.05 -26.06
CA LEU A 144 -26.39 1.34 -26.31
C LEU A 144 -26.22 -0.19 -26.30
N PRO A 145 -27.30 -0.95 -26.01
CA PRO A 145 -27.31 -2.40 -26.13
C PRO A 145 -26.89 -2.85 -27.53
N GLY A 146 -26.16 -3.97 -27.60
CA GLY A 146 -25.60 -4.49 -28.85
C GLY A 146 -24.25 -3.86 -29.25
N THR A 147 -23.73 -2.88 -28.50
CA THR A 147 -22.33 -2.43 -28.64
C THR A 147 -21.39 -3.59 -28.38
N ARG A 148 -20.54 -3.95 -29.35
CA ARG A 148 -19.70 -5.15 -29.31
C ARG A 148 -18.28 -4.86 -28.81
N PHE A 149 -17.73 -5.78 -28.03
CA PHE A 149 -16.33 -5.73 -27.59
C PHE A 149 -15.44 -6.58 -28.51
N ASP A 150 -14.35 -6.00 -29.01
CA ASP A 150 -13.44 -6.65 -29.96
C ASP A 150 -12.33 -7.42 -29.22
N TRP A 151 -12.69 -8.55 -28.61
CA TRP A 151 -11.73 -9.39 -27.91
C TRP A 151 -10.68 -10.03 -28.84
N ASP A 152 -10.93 -10.10 -30.14
CA ASP A 152 -10.02 -10.71 -31.12
C ASP A 152 -8.81 -9.83 -31.43
N HIS A 153 -8.97 -8.52 -31.39
CA HIS A 153 -7.88 -7.54 -31.54
C HIS A 153 -7.38 -6.99 -30.20
N TYR A 154 -7.90 -7.52 -29.09
CA TYR A 154 -7.47 -7.17 -27.76
C TYR A 154 -6.09 -7.78 -27.44
N LEU A 155 -5.14 -6.97 -26.98
CA LEU A 155 -3.80 -7.41 -26.59
C LEU A 155 -3.66 -7.57 -25.08
N LEU A 156 -2.79 -8.48 -24.65
CA LEU A 156 -2.45 -8.61 -23.23
C LEU A 156 -1.40 -7.60 -22.77
N ASP A 157 -0.60 -7.04 -23.67
CA ASP A 157 0.39 -6.00 -23.38
C ASP A 157 0.39 -4.98 -24.54
N TYR A 158 0.32 -3.70 -24.22
CA TYR A 158 0.24 -2.59 -25.17
C TYR A 158 1.52 -1.73 -25.21
N ARG A 159 2.57 -2.08 -24.45
CA ARG A 159 3.80 -1.27 -24.33
C ARG A 159 4.69 -1.34 -25.58
N ASP A 160 4.62 -2.42 -26.35
CA ASP A 160 5.42 -2.64 -27.56
C ASP A 160 4.77 -2.07 -28.85
N GLY A 161 3.80 -1.16 -28.69
CA GLY A 161 3.04 -0.56 -29.77
C GLY A 161 1.83 -1.39 -30.22
N TRP A 162 0.90 -0.72 -30.88
CA TRP A 162 -0.42 -1.25 -31.22
C TRP A 162 -0.97 -0.56 -32.48
N SER A 163 -1.86 -1.24 -33.20
CA SER A 163 -2.62 -0.65 -34.31
C SER A 163 -3.85 0.08 -33.81
N GLU A 164 -4.37 1.05 -34.57
CA GLU A 164 -5.59 1.79 -34.21
C GLU A 164 -6.74 0.88 -33.77
N GLN A 165 -6.95 -0.24 -34.49
CA GLN A 165 -7.97 -1.22 -34.13
C GLN A 165 -7.70 -1.89 -32.77
N GLN A 166 -6.44 -2.24 -32.47
CA GLN A 166 -6.06 -2.82 -31.18
C GLN A 166 -6.23 -1.81 -30.05
N GLY A 167 -5.95 -0.52 -30.30
CA GLY A 167 -6.17 0.57 -29.35
C GLY A 167 -7.66 0.77 -29.03
N LEU A 168 -8.53 0.76 -30.04
CA LEU A 168 -9.98 0.82 -29.83
C LEU A 168 -10.53 -0.42 -29.12
N ALA A 169 -9.95 -1.60 -29.39
CA ALA A 169 -10.34 -2.85 -28.75
C ALA A 169 -10.17 -2.85 -27.23
N ILE A 170 -9.17 -2.13 -26.69
CA ILE A 170 -8.97 -1.93 -25.25
C ILE A 170 -9.68 -0.69 -24.70
N ALA A 171 -9.73 0.40 -25.47
CA ALA A 171 -10.33 1.64 -25.00
C ALA A 171 -11.85 1.54 -24.77
N LEU A 172 -12.55 0.72 -25.56
CA LEU A 172 -13.99 0.53 -25.42
C LEU A 172 -14.38 -0.20 -24.12
N PRO A 173 -13.80 -1.37 -23.77
CA PRO A 173 -14.07 -1.99 -22.47
C PRO A 173 -13.59 -1.13 -21.29
N SER A 174 -12.48 -0.39 -21.41
CA SER A 174 -12.05 0.59 -20.39
C SER A 174 -13.11 1.67 -20.16
N LEU A 175 -13.64 2.28 -21.22
CA LEU A 175 -14.71 3.27 -21.11
C LEU A 175 -15.99 2.66 -20.53
N ALA A 176 -16.39 1.47 -20.98
CA ALA A 176 -17.57 0.77 -20.47
C ALA A 176 -17.46 0.48 -18.97
N ALA A 177 -16.29 0.02 -18.51
CA ALA A 177 -16.00 -0.19 -17.10
C ALA A 177 -16.05 1.12 -16.29
N GLY A 178 -15.53 2.22 -16.84
CA GLY A 178 -15.63 3.55 -16.23
C GLY A 178 -17.08 4.07 -16.17
N MET A 179 -17.88 3.84 -17.21
CA MET A 179 -19.31 4.16 -17.21
C MET A 179 -20.08 3.34 -16.19
N ALA A 180 -19.77 2.04 -16.05
CA ALA A 180 -20.38 1.13 -15.08
C ALA A 180 -20.19 1.57 -13.62
N VAL A 181 -19.20 2.42 -13.32
CA VAL A 181 -18.97 2.95 -11.97
C VAL A 181 -19.28 4.45 -11.84
N HIS A 182 -19.86 5.05 -12.89
CA HIS A 182 -20.10 6.49 -12.97
C HIS A 182 -18.83 7.28 -12.59
N MET A 183 -17.75 6.99 -13.31
CA MET A 183 -16.40 7.50 -13.05
C MET A 183 -16.35 9.03 -12.99
N ASN A 184 -15.69 9.59 -11.98
CA ASN A 184 -15.33 11.00 -12.02
C ASN A 184 -14.03 11.15 -12.82
N TYR A 185 -14.14 11.45 -14.11
CA TYR A 185 -12.99 11.58 -15.02
C TYR A 185 -12.17 12.84 -14.75
N GLY A 186 -10.84 12.72 -14.78
CA GLY A 186 -9.92 13.86 -14.71
C GLY A 186 -8.61 13.61 -15.45
N LEU A 187 -7.88 14.70 -15.74
CA LEU A 187 -6.61 14.64 -16.48
C LEU A 187 -5.48 13.95 -15.71
N TYR A 188 -5.46 14.10 -14.39
CA TYR A 188 -4.37 13.59 -13.54
C TYR A 188 -4.78 12.41 -12.68
N ALA A 189 -6.08 12.21 -12.50
CA ALA A 189 -6.67 11.10 -11.77
C ALA A 189 -8.15 10.99 -12.16
N SER A 190 -8.64 9.76 -12.23
CA SER A 190 -10.07 9.47 -12.35
C SER A 190 -10.48 8.52 -11.24
N GLY A 191 -11.57 8.83 -10.53
CA GLY A 191 -11.95 8.13 -9.30
C GLY A 191 -13.42 7.69 -9.29
N ALA A 192 -13.67 6.52 -8.72
CA ALA A 192 -15.00 5.97 -8.51
C ALA A 192 -15.01 5.02 -7.30
N ASN A 193 -16.21 4.65 -6.84
CA ASN A 193 -16.38 3.59 -5.85
C ASN A 193 -16.73 2.26 -6.55
N VAL A 194 -16.00 1.19 -6.22
CA VAL A 194 -16.16 -0.15 -6.83
C VAL A 194 -17.58 -0.71 -6.64
N TYR A 195 -18.28 -0.39 -5.54
CA TYR A 195 -19.66 -0.82 -5.29
C TYR A 195 -20.61 -0.40 -6.42
N ARG A 196 -20.37 0.75 -7.07
CA ARG A 196 -21.21 1.24 -8.17
C ARG A 196 -21.25 0.28 -9.36
N ALA A 197 -20.24 -0.58 -9.50
CA ALA A 197 -20.16 -1.56 -10.58
C ALA A 197 -21.22 -2.67 -10.46
N VAL A 198 -21.77 -2.93 -9.26
CA VAL A 198 -22.58 -4.13 -8.99
C VAL A 198 -23.77 -4.25 -9.93
N GLU A 199 -24.56 -3.18 -10.03
CA GLU A 199 -25.79 -3.17 -10.82
C GLU A 199 -25.51 -3.11 -12.33
N PRO A 200 -24.63 -2.22 -12.85
CA PRO A 200 -24.32 -2.19 -14.27
C PRO A 200 -23.56 -3.42 -14.79
N LEU A 201 -22.71 -4.05 -13.97
CA LEU A 201 -22.08 -5.32 -14.36
C LEU A 201 -23.10 -6.43 -14.57
N SER A 202 -24.11 -6.52 -13.69
CA SER A 202 -25.18 -7.50 -13.79
C SER A 202 -26.12 -7.20 -14.96
N ASN A 203 -26.57 -5.95 -15.09
CA ASN A 203 -27.65 -5.58 -16.00
C ASN A 203 -27.17 -5.28 -17.42
N ALA A 204 -26.19 -4.39 -17.57
CA ALA A 204 -25.73 -3.91 -18.87
C ALA A 204 -24.59 -4.75 -19.46
N LEU A 205 -23.70 -5.27 -18.61
CA LEU A 205 -22.57 -6.12 -19.02
C LEU A 205 -22.85 -7.63 -18.84
N GLY A 206 -24.06 -8.00 -18.37
CA GLY A 206 -24.58 -9.36 -18.39
C GLY A 206 -23.93 -10.38 -17.44
N TYR A 207 -23.13 -9.95 -16.46
CA TYR A 207 -22.47 -10.86 -15.54
C TYR A 207 -23.48 -11.59 -14.64
N GLY A 208 -23.54 -12.92 -14.73
CA GLY A 208 -24.47 -13.72 -13.95
C GLY A 208 -24.17 -13.75 -12.44
N MET A 209 -22.90 -13.55 -12.04
CA MET A 209 -22.51 -13.39 -10.64
C MET A 209 -21.75 -12.09 -10.48
N VAL A 210 -22.27 -11.18 -9.65
CA VAL A 210 -21.59 -9.97 -9.18
C VAL A 210 -21.86 -9.81 -7.69
N ARG A 211 -20.81 -9.73 -6.87
CA ARG A 211 -20.93 -9.60 -5.41
C ARG A 211 -19.88 -8.64 -4.88
N TYR A 212 -20.32 -7.66 -4.10
CA TYR A 212 -19.47 -6.70 -3.41
C TYR A 212 -19.37 -7.07 -1.93
N TYR A 213 -18.16 -6.99 -1.41
CA TYR A 213 -17.81 -7.39 -0.06
C TYR A 213 -16.97 -6.33 0.62
N GLU A 214 -17.32 -5.99 1.85
CA GLU A 214 -16.60 -5.03 2.68
C GLU A 214 -15.81 -5.76 3.74
N ARG A 215 -14.51 -5.50 3.84
CA ARG A 215 -13.58 -6.22 4.72
C ARG A 215 -14.00 -6.20 6.18
N ILE A 216 -14.60 -5.09 6.64
CA ILE A 216 -15.02 -4.88 8.02
C ILE A 216 -16.09 -5.88 8.48
N LEU A 217 -16.89 -6.42 7.56
CA LEU A 217 -17.99 -7.34 7.87
C LEU A 217 -17.52 -8.78 8.15
N TYR A 218 -16.20 -9.04 8.08
CA TYR A 218 -15.62 -10.38 8.14
C TYR A 218 -14.44 -10.47 9.12
N THR A 219 -14.29 -11.61 9.81
CA THR A 219 -13.05 -11.91 10.51
C THR A 219 -11.89 -12.01 9.50
N PRO A 220 -10.63 -11.75 9.89
CA PRO A 220 -9.49 -11.96 9.00
C PRO A 220 -9.43 -13.37 8.42
N ALA A 221 -9.70 -14.38 9.25
CA ALA A 221 -9.70 -15.77 8.80
C ALA A 221 -10.76 -16.02 7.71
N ARG A 222 -11.97 -15.45 7.87
CA ARG A 222 -13.04 -15.58 6.89
C ARG A 222 -12.71 -14.85 5.60
N TRP A 223 -12.24 -13.61 5.69
CA TRP A 223 -11.86 -12.81 4.54
C TRP A 223 -10.84 -13.54 3.66
N HIS A 224 -9.76 -14.03 4.26
CA HIS A 224 -8.74 -14.81 3.55
C HIS A 224 -9.29 -16.10 2.93
N ALA A 225 -10.21 -16.79 3.62
CA ALA A 225 -10.84 -18.00 3.09
C ALA A 225 -11.71 -17.71 1.85
N MET A 226 -12.46 -16.61 1.85
CA MET A 226 -13.27 -16.17 0.71
C MET A 226 -12.41 -15.85 -0.50
N LEU A 227 -11.38 -15.02 -0.32
CA LEU A 227 -10.47 -14.66 -1.42
C LEU A 227 -9.75 -15.89 -1.99
N ARG A 228 -9.26 -16.79 -1.11
CA ARG A 228 -8.62 -18.03 -1.55
C ARG A 228 -9.59 -18.94 -2.30
N HIS A 229 -10.85 -19.03 -1.87
CA HIS A 229 -11.85 -19.83 -2.54
C HIS A 229 -12.07 -19.34 -3.98
N GLU A 230 -12.24 -18.03 -4.19
CA GLU A 230 -12.38 -17.47 -5.55
C GLU A 230 -11.19 -17.82 -6.44
N LEU A 231 -9.97 -17.61 -5.93
CA LEU A 231 -8.74 -17.92 -6.67
C LEU A 231 -8.64 -19.42 -6.98
N GLN A 232 -9.04 -20.30 -6.06
CA GLN A 232 -9.06 -21.76 -6.29
C GLN A 232 -10.02 -22.17 -7.40
N GLN A 233 -11.07 -21.38 -7.64
CA GLN A 233 -11.99 -21.56 -8.74
C GLN A 233 -11.53 -20.88 -10.04
N GLY A 234 -10.31 -20.33 -10.06
CA GLY A 234 -9.77 -19.62 -11.22
C GLY A 234 -10.47 -18.30 -11.50
N ARG A 235 -11.01 -17.63 -10.48
CA ARG A 235 -11.70 -16.35 -10.59
C ARG A 235 -10.82 -15.23 -10.01
N PRO A 236 -10.29 -14.31 -10.83
CA PRO A 236 -9.60 -13.12 -10.33
C PRO A 236 -10.60 -12.17 -9.67
N ILE A 237 -10.09 -11.37 -8.74
CA ILE A 237 -10.89 -10.52 -7.85
C ILE A 237 -10.54 -9.07 -8.14
N VAL A 238 -11.55 -8.22 -8.34
CA VAL A 238 -11.36 -6.76 -8.27
C VAL A 238 -11.29 -6.39 -6.79
N TYR A 239 -10.27 -5.66 -6.38
CA TYR A 239 -10.01 -5.30 -4.99
C TYR A 239 -9.73 -3.81 -4.89
N SER A 240 -10.09 -3.21 -3.77
CA SER A 240 -9.76 -1.82 -3.49
C SER A 240 -9.46 -1.59 -2.03
N GLY A 241 -8.76 -0.51 -1.75
CA GLY A 241 -8.45 -0.05 -0.41
C GLY A 241 -8.05 1.42 -0.42
N HIS A 242 -7.89 1.96 0.77
CA HIS A 242 -7.61 3.37 0.99
C HIS A 242 -6.38 3.53 1.88
N THR A 243 -5.62 4.60 1.62
CA THR A 243 -4.56 5.06 2.52
C THR A 243 -5.16 5.90 3.64
N MET A 244 -4.36 6.12 4.69
CA MET A 244 -4.78 6.94 5.83
C MET A 244 -5.02 8.42 5.46
N ALA A 245 -4.42 8.86 4.35
CA ALA A 245 -4.58 10.18 3.76
C ALA A 245 -5.81 10.30 2.85
N LEU A 246 -6.79 9.39 2.98
CA LEU A 246 -8.05 9.38 2.23
C LEU A 246 -7.89 9.18 0.72
N SER A 247 -6.75 8.61 0.27
CA SER A 247 -6.54 8.26 -1.13
C SER A 247 -6.94 6.81 -1.37
N GLY A 248 -7.87 6.57 -2.31
CA GLY A 248 -8.30 5.23 -2.70
C GLY A 248 -7.57 4.72 -3.94
N HIS A 249 -7.41 3.41 -4.05
CA HIS A 249 -6.96 2.75 -5.28
C HIS A 249 -7.66 1.39 -5.45
N ALA A 250 -7.79 0.97 -6.71
CA ALA A 250 -8.36 -0.31 -7.09
C ALA A 250 -7.38 -1.07 -8.00
N PHE A 251 -7.33 -2.38 -7.81
CA PHE A 251 -6.37 -3.29 -8.42
C PHE A 251 -6.96 -4.70 -8.44
N ASN A 252 -6.25 -5.67 -9.01
CA ASN A 252 -6.71 -7.06 -9.03
C ASN A 252 -5.89 -7.94 -8.09
N ILE A 253 -6.59 -8.85 -7.40
CA ILE A 253 -5.97 -10.02 -6.77
C ILE A 253 -6.20 -11.21 -7.68
N ASP A 254 -5.14 -11.86 -8.12
CA ASP A 254 -5.22 -12.93 -9.11
C ASP A 254 -4.31 -14.13 -8.79
N GLY A 255 -3.75 -14.21 -7.58
CA GLY A 255 -2.96 -15.36 -7.15
C GLY A 255 -2.75 -15.39 -5.65
N VAL A 256 -2.30 -16.54 -5.13
CA VAL A 256 -1.87 -16.70 -3.73
C VAL A 256 -0.69 -17.67 -3.66
N ASP A 257 0.40 -17.29 -3.00
CA ASP A 257 1.60 -18.11 -2.90
C ASP A 257 1.55 -19.12 -1.73
N ALA A 258 2.65 -19.86 -1.55
CA ALA A 258 2.74 -20.86 -0.50
C ALA A 258 2.88 -20.26 0.91
N ASP A 259 3.32 -19.01 1.01
CA ASP A 259 3.49 -18.26 2.26
C ASP A 259 2.21 -17.47 2.62
N GLY A 260 1.25 -17.41 1.70
CA GLY A 260 -0.05 -16.78 1.87
C GLY A 260 -0.09 -15.32 1.43
N LEU A 261 0.94 -14.85 0.71
CA LEU A 261 0.92 -13.56 0.03
C LEU A 261 0.03 -13.65 -1.21
N TYR A 262 -0.66 -12.56 -1.53
CA TYR A 262 -1.53 -12.45 -2.69
C TYR A 262 -0.77 -11.80 -3.85
N HIS A 263 -0.98 -12.30 -5.06
CA HIS A 263 -0.48 -11.61 -6.24
C HIS A 263 -1.42 -10.46 -6.58
N LEU A 264 -0.85 -9.26 -6.74
CA LEU A 264 -1.56 -8.05 -7.09
C LEU A 264 -1.11 -7.55 -8.45
N ASN A 265 -2.08 -7.19 -9.28
CA ASN A 265 -1.89 -6.40 -10.49
C ASN A 265 -2.46 -4.99 -10.23
N TRP A 266 -1.58 -3.99 -10.15
CA TRP A 266 -1.92 -2.65 -9.70
C TRP A 266 -2.57 -1.76 -10.78
N GLY A 267 -2.53 -2.17 -12.04
CA GLY A 267 -2.99 -1.34 -13.16
C GLY A 267 -2.09 -0.12 -13.44
N TYR A 268 -0.78 -0.28 -13.21
CA TYR A 268 0.27 0.72 -13.49
C TYR A 268 1.31 0.18 -14.48
N ASP A 269 0.89 -0.28 -15.66
CA ASP A 269 1.75 -0.80 -16.72
C ASP A 269 2.72 -1.92 -16.28
N GLY A 270 2.29 -2.69 -15.28
CA GLY A 270 3.04 -3.77 -14.64
C GLY A 270 4.01 -3.31 -13.57
N TYR A 271 4.13 -2.00 -13.33
CA TYR A 271 4.89 -1.48 -12.20
C TYR A 271 4.28 -1.96 -10.90
N TYR A 272 5.16 -2.42 -10.01
CA TYR A 272 4.83 -2.90 -8.67
C TYR A 272 4.02 -4.20 -8.62
N ASP A 273 3.65 -4.80 -9.74
CA ASP A 273 2.93 -6.08 -9.72
C ASP A 273 3.78 -7.15 -9.01
N GLY A 274 3.15 -7.92 -8.13
CA GLY A 274 3.90 -8.81 -7.25
C GLY A 274 3.11 -9.39 -6.10
N TRP A 275 3.84 -9.96 -5.12
CA TRP A 275 3.27 -10.68 -4.00
C TRP A 275 3.22 -9.79 -2.75
N TYR A 276 2.01 -9.57 -2.22
CA TYR A 276 1.73 -8.67 -1.11
C TYR A 276 1.01 -9.35 0.04
N ASP A 277 1.25 -8.83 1.23
CA ASP A 277 0.39 -9.08 2.39
C ASP A 277 -0.81 -8.10 2.33
N LEU A 278 -2.03 -8.58 2.53
CA LEU A 278 -3.23 -7.73 2.48
C LEU A 278 -3.28 -6.72 3.62
N GLU A 279 -2.52 -6.93 4.70
CA GLU A 279 -2.34 -5.92 5.74
C GLU A 279 -1.26 -4.87 5.36
N ARG A 280 -0.59 -5.03 4.22
CA ARG A 280 0.55 -4.21 3.75
C ARG A 280 0.47 -3.91 2.25
N LEU A 281 -0.58 -3.22 1.84
CA LEU A 281 -0.84 -2.90 0.43
C LEU A 281 -0.15 -1.62 -0.03
N SER A 282 1.18 -1.59 0.03
CA SER A 282 1.99 -0.46 -0.45
C SER A 282 2.74 -0.84 -1.73
N PRO A 283 2.33 -0.33 -2.92
CA PRO A 283 2.95 -0.75 -4.19
C PRO A 283 4.44 -0.43 -4.27
N TRP A 284 4.88 0.68 -3.68
CA TRP A 284 6.29 1.08 -3.68
C TRP A 284 7.13 0.36 -2.61
N GLU A 285 6.51 -0.27 -1.62
CA GLU A 285 7.19 -0.96 -0.51
C GLU A 285 6.62 -2.38 -0.26
N PRO A 286 6.65 -3.29 -1.25
CA PRO A 286 6.07 -4.63 -1.11
C PRO A 286 6.65 -5.48 0.04
N LEU A 287 7.88 -5.16 0.48
CA LEU A 287 8.67 -6.00 1.39
C LEU A 287 9.29 -5.24 2.59
N ARG A 288 8.99 -3.95 2.77
CA ARG A 288 9.61 -3.14 3.82
C ARG A 288 8.80 -3.22 5.13
N VAL A 289 9.52 -3.34 6.26
CA VAL A 289 8.98 -3.69 7.58
C VAL A 289 9.29 -2.58 8.61
N ASP A 290 9.23 -1.31 8.21
CA ASP A 290 9.24 -0.21 9.19
C ASP A 290 7.81 0.30 9.43
N ASP A 291 7.53 0.72 10.66
CA ASP A 291 6.21 1.17 11.12
C ASP A 291 5.71 2.40 10.32
N GLU A 292 6.63 3.16 9.71
CA GLU A 292 6.32 4.33 8.87
C GLU A 292 5.86 3.95 7.44
N GLY A 293 6.42 2.89 6.84
CA GLY A 293 6.00 2.38 5.53
C GLY A 293 4.63 1.67 5.55
N LEU A 294 4.27 1.12 6.72
CA LEU A 294 2.97 0.50 7.00
C LEU A 294 1.80 1.51 6.93
N GLU A 295 2.04 2.78 7.22
CA GLU A 295 1.00 3.81 7.40
C GLU A 295 0.49 4.42 6.06
N MET A 296 1.13 4.11 4.93
CA MET A 296 0.84 4.72 3.62
C MET A 296 0.22 3.74 2.60
N GLY A 297 0.03 2.47 2.96
CA GLY A 297 -0.58 1.46 2.08
C GLY A 297 -2.11 1.53 2.00
N PHE A 298 -2.70 0.85 1.02
CA PHE A 298 -4.15 0.73 0.80
C PHE A 298 -4.80 -0.29 1.74
N PHE A 299 -4.59 -0.15 3.06
CA PHE A 299 -5.06 -1.12 4.06
C PHE A 299 -6.39 -0.73 4.73
N CYS A 300 -6.85 0.51 4.54
CA CYS A 300 -8.11 1.00 5.10
C CYS A 300 -9.29 0.75 4.15
N ASN A 301 -10.52 0.65 4.68
CA ASN A 301 -11.76 0.49 3.91
C ASN A 301 -11.60 -0.47 2.71
N GLN A 302 -11.03 -1.65 2.97
CA GLN A 302 -10.80 -2.64 1.92
C GLN A 302 -12.12 -3.26 1.47
N SER A 303 -12.24 -3.49 0.17
CA SER A 303 -13.39 -4.17 -0.41
C SER A 303 -12.98 -5.06 -1.58
N ALA A 304 -13.80 -6.07 -1.84
CA ALA A 304 -13.64 -6.99 -2.95
C ALA A 304 -14.92 -7.04 -3.78
N LEU A 305 -14.77 -7.06 -5.10
CA LEU A 305 -15.84 -7.29 -6.05
C LEU A 305 -15.55 -8.57 -6.81
N PHE A 306 -16.38 -9.58 -6.57
CA PHE A 306 -16.35 -10.85 -7.29
C PHE A 306 -17.27 -10.73 -8.50
N MET A 307 -16.76 -11.08 -9.67
CA MET A 307 -17.54 -11.09 -10.90
C MET A 307 -17.21 -12.31 -11.77
N HIS A 308 -18.25 -12.94 -12.32
CA HIS A 308 -18.12 -14.11 -13.19
C HIS A 308 -19.30 -14.18 -14.18
N PRO A 309 -19.08 -14.57 -15.46
CA PRO A 309 -20.15 -14.59 -16.46
C PRO A 309 -21.32 -15.52 -16.12
N SER A 310 -21.05 -16.66 -15.46
CA SER A 310 -22.11 -17.61 -15.06
C SER A 310 -22.73 -17.27 -13.72
N GLU A 311 -24.07 -17.29 -13.67
CA GLU A 311 -24.91 -17.18 -12.45
C GLU A 311 -24.75 -18.37 -11.48
N THR A 312 -24.22 -19.50 -11.96
CA THR A 312 -24.03 -20.71 -11.15
C THR A 312 -22.74 -20.66 -10.32
N ALA A 313 -21.89 -19.65 -10.55
CA ALA A 313 -20.76 -19.38 -9.68
C ALA A 313 -21.29 -18.97 -8.30
N GLN A 314 -21.04 -19.81 -7.30
CA GLN A 314 -21.40 -19.54 -5.92
C GLN A 314 -20.12 -19.19 -5.15
N PRO A 315 -19.97 -17.93 -4.72
CA PRO A 315 -18.92 -17.59 -3.79
C PRO A 315 -19.25 -18.18 -2.41
N LEU A 316 -18.25 -18.18 -1.54
CA LEU A 316 -18.38 -18.74 -0.20
C LEU A 316 -19.03 -17.72 0.78
N ASP A 317 -20.32 -17.84 1.12
CA ASP A 317 -20.98 -16.99 2.16
C ASP A 317 -21.92 -17.74 3.15
N PRO A 318 -22.11 -17.29 4.43
CA PRO A 318 -21.49 -16.12 5.11
C PRO A 318 -20.65 -16.47 6.35
N ASP A 319 -19.90 -15.48 6.84
CA ASP A 319 -19.79 -15.18 8.28
C ASP A 319 -20.05 -13.66 8.42
N THR A 320 -21.14 -13.27 9.08
CA THR A 320 -21.53 -11.88 9.28
C THR A 320 -21.12 -11.49 10.68
N LEU A 321 -19.93 -10.89 10.79
CA LEU A 321 -19.52 -10.29 12.06
C LEU A 321 -20.58 -9.25 12.41
N ALA A 322 -21.29 -9.43 13.53
CA ALA A 322 -22.30 -8.48 13.94
C ALA A 322 -21.58 -7.17 14.32
N LEU A 323 -21.73 -6.14 13.49
CA LEU A 323 -21.09 -4.83 13.71
C LEU A 323 -21.42 -4.25 15.10
N ASP A 324 -22.58 -4.60 15.64
CA ASP A 324 -23.05 -4.11 16.93
C ASP A 324 -22.24 -4.63 18.15
N ASP A 325 -21.33 -5.62 17.97
CA ASP A 325 -20.52 -6.21 19.04
C ASP A 325 -19.10 -6.59 18.57
N LEU A 326 -18.41 -5.67 17.87
CA LEU A 326 -17.01 -5.87 17.49
C LEU A 326 -16.08 -6.01 18.71
N GLY A 327 -16.52 -5.55 19.88
CA GLY A 327 -15.71 -5.50 21.10
C GLY A 327 -14.51 -4.56 21.01
N ILE A 328 -14.47 -3.67 20.01
CA ILE A 328 -13.38 -2.72 19.82
C ILE A 328 -13.73 -1.41 20.50
N VAL A 329 -12.83 -0.95 21.37
CA VAL A 329 -12.99 0.28 22.13
C VAL A 329 -11.77 1.16 21.88
N LEU A 330 -12.02 2.45 21.69
CA LEU A 330 -11.00 3.49 21.68
C LEU A 330 -10.92 4.13 23.07
N ASP A 331 -9.80 3.95 23.76
CA ASP A 331 -9.58 4.49 25.11
C ASP A 331 -9.21 5.98 25.09
N ALA A 332 -8.35 6.37 24.14
CA ALA A 332 -7.77 7.71 24.07
C ALA A 332 -7.26 8.07 22.68
N ILE A 333 -7.23 9.38 22.40
CA ILE A 333 -6.53 9.98 21.27
C ILE A 333 -5.44 10.90 21.82
N ASP A 334 -4.18 10.55 21.60
CA ASP A 334 -3.02 11.31 22.05
C ASP A 334 -2.37 12.05 20.88
N PHE A 335 -2.62 13.35 20.78
CA PHE A 335 -2.01 14.18 19.75
C PHE A 335 -0.52 14.41 20.00
N ARG A 336 0.32 14.22 18.97
CA ARG A 336 1.77 14.46 19.04
C ARG A 336 2.14 15.94 19.09
N ARG A 337 1.20 16.81 18.74
CA ARG A 337 1.26 18.26 18.86
C ARG A 337 -0.15 18.82 18.92
N ALA A 338 -0.31 20.08 19.36
CA ALA A 338 -1.60 20.76 19.29
C ALA A 338 -2.14 20.74 17.84
N PRO A 339 -3.40 20.34 17.62
CA PRO A 339 -4.03 20.37 16.31
C PRO A 339 -4.06 21.77 15.70
N ASP A 340 -3.74 21.86 14.42
CA ASP A 340 -3.86 23.08 13.63
C ASP A 340 -4.12 22.77 12.16
N LEU A 341 -4.32 23.82 11.35
CA LEU A 341 -4.51 23.70 9.90
C LEU A 341 -3.20 23.54 9.11
N GLN A 342 -2.04 23.45 9.76
CA GLN A 342 -0.73 23.38 9.10
C GLN A 342 -0.30 21.95 8.79
N GLY A 343 -0.89 21.38 7.75
CA GLY A 343 -0.53 20.05 7.26
C GLY A 343 -0.95 18.93 8.20
N TYR A 344 -0.27 17.79 8.13
CA TYR A 344 -0.65 16.62 8.91
C TYR A 344 -0.27 16.77 10.40
N VAL A 345 -1.16 16.28 11.26
CA VAL A 345 -0.99 16.15 12.70
C VAL A 345 -1.02 14.65 13.03
N GLY A 346 0.10 14.14 13.55
CA GLY A 346 0.15 12.77 14.06
C GLY A 346 -0.61 12.65 15.39
N ALA A 347 -1.45 11.64 15.53
CA ALA A 347 -2.13 11.28 16.76
C ALA A 347 -2.07 9.77 16.97
N ASP A 348 -1.86 9.32 18.20
CA ASP A 348 -1.87 7.91 18.56
C ASP A 348 -3.26 7.56 19.13
N PHE A 349 -3.96 6.63 18.47
CA PHE A 349 -5.28 6.15 18.85
C PHE A 349 -5.09 4.85 19.63
N LEU A 350 -5.39 4.85 20.93
CA LEU A 350 -5.21 3.69 21.79
C LEU A 350 -6.46 2.81 21.77
N PHE A 351 -6.38 1.68 21.07
CA PHE A 351 -7.47 0.73 21.01
C PHE A 351 -7.24 -0.47 21.94
N HIS A 352 -8.34 -1.05 22.40
CA HIS A 352 -8.36 -2.40 22.94
C HIS A 352 -9.48 -3.24 22.34
N ASN A 353 -9.28 -4.56 22.27
CA ASN A 353 -10.28 -5.53 21.86
C ASN A 353 -10.79 -6.33 23.07
N GLU A 354 -11.99 -6.01 23.55
CA GLU A 354 -12.74 -6.77 24.58
C GLU A 354 -13.53 -7.95 24.01
N GLY A 355 -13.62 -8.02 22.68
CA GLY A 355 -14.31 -9.08 21.96
C GLY A 355 -13.59 -10.42 22.04
N SER A 356 -14.26 -11.45 21.53
CA SER A 356 -13.75 -12.83 21.51
C SER A 356 -13.07 -13.23 20.19
N GLU A 357 -13.19 -12.39 19.17
CA GLU A 357 -12.68 -12.63 17.82
C GLU A 357 -11.51 -11.70 17.47
N VAL A 358 -10.68 -12.14 16.53
CA VAL A 358 -9.73 -11.22 15.87
C VAL A 358 -10.54 -10.36 14.90
N VAL A 359 -10.44 -9.04 15.03
CA VAL A 359 -11.19 -8.09 14.21
C VAL A 359 -10.22 -7.14 13.52
N THR A 360 -10.48 -6.87 12.24
CA THR A 360 -9.87 -5.73 11.55
C THR A 360 -10.89 -4.61 11.56
N TYR A 361 -10.64 -3.60 12.40
CA TYR A 361 -11.52 -2.47 12.60
C TYR A 361 -11.05 -1.30 11.75
N THR A 362 -11.81 -0.95 10.71
CA THR A 362 -11.59 0.27 9.92
C THR A 362 -12.43 1.39 10.51
N TYR A 363 -11.88 2.60 10.57
CA TYR A 363 -12.55 3.73 11.17
C TYR A 363 -12.13 5.06 10.53
N GLU A 364 -13.11 5.90 10.32
CA GLU A 364 -12.99 7.27 9.87
C GLU A 364 -12.89 8.20 11.07
N VAL A 365 -12.04 9.21 10.96
CA VAL A 365 -11.83 10.23 11.97
C VAL A 365 -12.46 11.52 11.48
N MET A 366 -13.36 12.07 12.28
CA MET A 366 -14.15 13.24 11.90
C MET A 366 -14.05 14.33 12.96
N THR A 367 -14.24 15.57 12.54
CA THR A 367 -14.46 16.70 13.47
C THR A 367 -15.69 17.52 13.09
N TRP A 368 -16.41 18.03 14.10
CA TRP A 368 -17.62 18.82 13.89
C TRP A 368 -17.79 19.89 14.98
N GLN A 369 -18.68 20.84 14.72
CA GLN A 369 -19.04 21.90 15.68
C GLN A 369 -19.81 21.32 16.89
N LEU A 370 -19.68 21.95 18.05
CA LEU A 370 -20.29 21.44 19.31
C LEU A 370 -21.83 21.36 19.27
N ASP A 371 -22.47 22.15 18.41
CA ASP A 371 -23.93 22.23 18.24
C ASP A 371 -24.44 21.52 16.97
N GLU A 372 -23.57 20.80 16.23
CA GLU A 372 -23.97 20.05 15.05
C GLU A 372 -24.86 18.85 15.42
N THR A 373 -25.92 18.65 14.63
CA THR A 373 -26.92 17.59 14.83
C THR A 373 -26.98 16.60 13.67
N ASP A 374 -26.56 17.00 12.48
CA ASP A 374 -26.43 16.15 11.28
C ASP A 374 -24.94 15.84 11.02
N ILE A 375 -24.33 15.16 11.99
CA ILE A 375 -22.86 15.03 12.09
C ILE A 375 -22.26 14.41 10.83
N PHE A 376 -22.71 13.23 10.40
CA PHE A 376 -22.12 12.52 9.25
C PHE A 376 -22.22 13.30 7.93
N LYS A 377 -23.19 14.20 7.82
CA LYS A 377 -23.34 15.03 6.63
C LYS A 377 -22.42 16.25 6.64
N ASN A 378 -22.21 16.86 7.79
CA ASN A 378 -21.57 18.16 7.92
C ASN A 378 -20.19 18.11 8.58
N ALA A 379 -19.76 16.94 9.06
CA ALA A 379 -18.45 16.78 9.67
C ALA A 379 -17.32 16.87 8.64
N ASP A 380 -16.17 17.37 9.10
CA ASP A 380 -14.93 17.31 8.35
C ASP A 380 -14.28 15.95 8.58
N TYR A 381 -14.13 15.16 7.52
CA TYR A 381 -13.40 13.89 7.54
C TYR A 381 -11.91 14.19 7.47
N VAL A 382 -11.22 14.02 8.60
CA VAL A 382 -9.83 14.46 8.79
C VAL A 382 -8.81 13.33 8.68
N GLY A 383 -9.25 12.07 8.66
CA GLY A 383 -8.38 10.92 8.51
C GLY A 383 -9.13 9.60 8.45
N LEU A 384 -8.42 8.56 8.07
CA LEU A 384 -8.92 7.19 7.99
C LEU A 384 -7.83 6.25 8.49
N SER A 385 -8.20 5.15 9.13
CA SER A 385 -7.26 4.10 9.47
C SER A 385 -7.95 2.75 9.63
N ALA A 386 -7.15 1.71 9.80
CA ALA A 386 -7.62 0.41 10.21
C ALA A 386 -6.64 -0.26 11.18
N ILE A 387 -7.15 -1.12 12.05
CA ILE A 387 -6.35 -1.82 13.04
C ILE A 387 -6.84 -3.27 13.19
N THR A 388 -5.95 -4.24 12.99
CA THR A 388 -6.25 -5.66 13.32
C THR A 388 -5.85 -5.96 14.75
N LEU A 389 -6.80 -6.34 15.62
CA LEU A 389 -6.57 -6.63 17.03
C LEU A 389 -7.01 -8.05 17.39
N ALA A 390 -6.16 -8.77 18.10
CA ALA A 390 -6.53 -10.04 18.72
C ALA A 390 -7.36 -9.82 20.01
N PRO A 391 -8.15 -10.82 20.45
CA PRO A 391 -8.87 -10.75 21.72
C PRO A 391 -7.95 -10.38 22.90
N GLY A 392 -8.32 -9.36 23.66
CA GLY A 392 -7.56 -8.83 24.79
C GLY A 392 -6.31 -8.02 24.42
N GLU A 393 -6.04 -7.80 23.13
CA GLU A 393 -4.93 -6.94 22.69
C GLU A 393 -5.24 -5.46 22.94
N GLN A 394 -4.22 -4.72 23.39
CA GLN A 394 -4.24 -3.27 23.44
C GLN A 394 -3.10 -2.73 22.58
N ARG A 395 -3.40 -1.79 21.69
CA ARG A 395 -2.40 -1.23 20.77
C ARG A 395 -2.72 0.21 20.40
N ALA A 396 -1.68 1.04 20.37
CA ALA A 396 -1.76 2.38 19.80
C ALA A 396 -1.55 2.30 18.28
N GLN A 397 -2.46 2.90 17.52
CA GLN A 397 -2.33 3.11 16.08
C GLN A 397 -2.04 4.58 15.80
N ARG A 398 -0.90 4.88 15.20
CA ARG A 398 -0.62 6.23 14.70
C ARG A 398 -1.52 6.52 13.52
N VAL A 399 -2.15 7.69 13.55
CA VAL A 399 -2.96 8.27 12.47
C VAL A 399 -2.47 9.66 12.13
N TYR A 400 -2.41 9.98 10.84
CA TYR A 400 -2.08 11.31 10.33
C TYR A 400 -3.35 12.04 9.93
N LEU A 401 -3.71 13.07 10.70
CA LEU A 401 -4.95 13.82 10.53
C LEU A 401 -4.67 15.13 9.81
N ARG A 402 -5.55 15.52 8.89
CA ARG A 402 -5.52 16.82 8.21
C ARG A 402 -6.79 17.58 8.50
N PHE A 403 -6.68 18.66 9.27
CA PHE A 403 -7.80 19.51 9.64
C PHE A 403 -8.07 20.58 8.57
N ALA A 404 -9.34 20.79 8.26
CA ALA A 404 -9.80 21.81 7.31
C ALA A 404 -10.34 23.06 8.02
N GLU A 405 -10.89 22.90 9.22
CA GLU A 405 -11.58 23.94 9.96
C GLU A 405 -11.01 24.10 11.38
N GLU A 406 -10.91 25.35 11.84
CA GLU A 406 -10.36 25.70 13.16
C GLU A 406 -11.46 25.87 14.24
N GLY A 407 -11.02 26.14 15.47
CA GLY A 407 -11.88 26.46 16.61
C GLY A 407 -12.04 25.32 17.61
N GLU A 408 -12.94 25.53 18.58
CA GLU A 408 -13.38 24.49 19.52
C GLU A 408 -14.34 23.56 18.81
N ARG A 409 -14.02 22.27 18.78
CA ARG A 409 -14.73 21.24 18.03
C ARG A 409 -14.85 19.96 18.84
N LEU A 410 -15.65 19.03 18.37
CA LEU A 410 -15.57 17.63 18.78
C LEU A 410 -14.75 16.86 17.74
N ILE A 411 -13.98 15.88 18.21
CA ILE A 411 -13.37 14.84 17.38
C ILE A 411 -13.91 13.49 17.83
N GLY A 412 -14.21 12.64 16.87
CA GLY A 412 -14.58 11.25 17.13
C GLY A 412 -14.28 10.35 15.96
N ILE A 413 -14.63 9.08 16.13
CA ILE A 413 -14.49 8.07 15.09
C ILE A 413 -15.83 7.46 14.74
N SER A 414 -15.96 6.95 13.53
CA SER A 414 -17.05 6.06 13.11
C SER A 414 -16.49 4.97 12.21
N HIS A 415 -17.17 3.82 12.16
CA HIS A 415 -16.81 2.72 11.27
C HIS A 415 -17.92 2.40 10.26
N ASP A 416 -19.10 3.01 10.41
CA ASP A 416 -20.34 2.67 9.70
C ASP A 416 -21.15 3.91 9.27
N ASP A 417 -20.65 5.13 9.52
CA ASP A 417 -21.37 6.40 9.31
C ASP A 417 -22.75 6.45 10.00
N ILE A 418 -22.94 5.67 11.08
CA ILE A 418 -24.19 5.61 11.85
C ILE A 418 -23.90 5.83 13.33
N THR A 419 -22.80 5.26 13.84
CA THR A 419 -22.43 5.30 15.25
C THR A 419 -21.15 6.10 15.50
N ILE A 420 -21.09 6.76 16.66
CA ILE A 420 -19.90 7.47 17.15
C ILE A 420 -19.51 6.86 18.50
N PRO A 421 -18.75 5.75 18.51
CA PRO A 421 -18.41 5.03 19.74
C PRO A 421 -17.49 5.81 20.67
N PHE A 422 -16.74 6.80 20.14
CA PHE A 422 -15.85 7.64 20.92
C PHE A 422 -15.89 9.08 20.38
N GLN A 423 -15.94 10.03 21.30
CA GLN A 423 -15.74 11.45 21.00
C GLN A 423 -15.10 12.18 22.18
N MET A 424 -14.36 13.25 21.87
CA MET A 424 -13.79 14.16 22.86
C MET A 424 -13.73 15.60 22.31
N PRO A 425 -13.70 16.62 23.17
CA PRO A 425 -13.40 17.99 22.76
C PRO A 425 -11.99 18.09 22.17
N VAL A 426 -11.83 18.95 21.15
CA VAL A 426 -10.55 19.30 20.55
C VAL A 426 -10.54 20.78 20.18
N SER A 427 -9.42 21.46 20.47
CA SER A 427 -9.18 22.83 20.04
C SER A 427 -8.22 22.81 18.86
N ILE A 428 -8.67 23.26 17.68
CA ILE A 428 -7.86 23.33 16.46
C ILE A 428 -7.49 24.78 16.20
N ALA A 429 -6.19 25.06 16.11
CA ALA A 429 -5.71 26.41 15.84
C ALA A 429 -5.59 26.68 14.32
N HIS A 430 -5.67 27.96 13.91
CA HIS A 430 -5.36 28.38 12.53
C HIS A 430 -3.99 27.88 12.05
N GLY A 431 -3.02 27.85 12.96
CA GLY A 431 -1.62 27.74 12.61
C GLY A 431 -1.06 29.02 11.93
N THR A 432 0.24 29.05 11.76
CA THR A 432 1.00 30.10 11.06
C THR A 432 1.27 29.71 9.61
N ALA A 433 1.94 30.53 8.80
CA ALA A 433 2.39 30.06 7.48
C ALA A 433 3.63 29.16 7.65
N PRO A 434 3.60 27.89 7.18
CA PRO A 434 4.75 27.01 7.28
C PRO A 434 5.88 27.53 6.37
N ARG A 435 7.11 27.55 6.90
CA ARG A 435 8.31 27.87 6.12
C ARG A 435 9.31 26.73 6.24
N LEU A 436 9.08 25.68 5.46
CA LEU A 436 10.06 24.61 5.28
C LEU A 436 11.19 25.11 4.39
N GLU A 437 12.41 25.09 4.91
CA GLU A 437 13.62 25.33 4.12
C GLU A 437 14.38 24.02 3.95
N TRP A 438 14.65 23.69 2.68
CA TRP A 438 15.25 22.43 2.27
C TRP A 438 16.74 22.62 1.99
N GLY A 439 17.54 21.74 2.58
CA GLY A 439 18.96 21.62 2.27
C GLY A 439 19.19 20.83 0.97
N SER A 440 20.42 20.90 0.48
CA SER A 440 20.85 20.05 -0.63
C SER A 440 20.90 18.58 -0.21
N ALA A 441 20.34 17.71 -1.05
CA ALA A 441 20.44 16.28 -0.86
C ALA A 441 21.91 15.82 -1.01
N THR A 442 22.31 14.87 -0.17
CA THR A 442 23.66 14.30 -0.15
C THR A 442 23.61 12.78 -0.08
N VAL A 443 24.63 12.10 -0.60
CA VAL A 443 24.85 10.68 -0.31
C VAL A 443 25.52 10.59 1.06
N ALA A 444 24.77 10.09 2.06
CA ALA A 444 25.27 9.88 3.41
C ALA A 444 26.10 8.59 3.53
N GLU A 445 25.67 7.54 2.82
CA GLU A 445 26.36 6.26 2.80
C GLU A 445 26.19 5.61 1.43
N SER A 446 27.22 4.90 0.96
CA SER A 446 27.08 3.95 -0.14
C SER A 446 27.73 2.62 0.23
N ARG A 447 27.12 1.53 -0.24
CA ARG A 447 27.59 0.16 -0.03
C ARG A 447 27.59 -0.59 -1.36
N GLU A 448 28.55 -1.48 -1.53
CA GLU A 448 28.61 -2.43 -2.64
C GLU A 448 28.67 -3.85 -2.06
N GLU A 449 27.79 -4.74 -2.55
CA GLU A 449 27.84 -6.16 -2.23
C GLU A 449 27.57 -6.96 -3.51
N GLU A 450 28.55 -7.76 -3.94
CA GLU A 450 28.46 -8.61 -5.14
C GLU A 450 28.05 -7.86 -6.44
N GLY A 451 28.55 -6.63 -6.63
CA GLY A 451 28.23 -5.81 -7.81
C GLY A 451 26.84 -5.15 -7.78
N ARG A 452 26.14 -5.21 -6.64
CA ARG A 452 24.93 -4.45 -6.37
C ARG A 452 25.22 -3.31 -5.42
N TYR A 453 24.60 -2.16 -5.68
CA TYR A 453 24.84 -0.96 -4.90
C TYR A 453 23.64 -0.56 -4.05
N ALA A 454 23.92 -0.06 -2.86
CA ALA A 454 22.94 0.61 -2.02
C ALA A 454 23.42 2.01 -1.67
N TYR A 455 22.53 2.99 -1.77
CA TYR A 455 22.81 4.40 -1.48
C TYR A 455 21.81 4.93 -0.46
N THR A 456 22.33 5.46 0.64
CA THR A 456 21.56 6.20 1.64
C THR A 456 21.70 7.69 1.38
N PHE A 457 20.58 8.34 1.09
CA PHE A 457 20.50 9.78 0.91
C PHE A 457 20.12 10.45 2.22
N ALA A 458 20.68 11.63 2.46
CA ALA A 458 20.33 12.50 3.57
C ALA A 458 19.96 13.89 3.05
N VAL A 459 18.81 14.40 3.50
CA VAL A 459 18.29 15.71 3.12
C VAL A 459 17.90 16.49 4.38
N PRO A 460 18.68 17.53 4.75
CA PRO A 460 18.31 18.41 5.84
C PRO A 460 17.04 19.20 5.50
N VAL A 461 16.16 19.38 6.48
CA VAL A 461 14.98 20.23 6.36
C VAL A 461 14.73 20.92 7.69
N SER A 462 14.40 22.20 7.64
CA SER A 462 14.11 23.00 8.84
C SER A 462 12.81 23.76 8.70
N ASN A 463 12.16 24.03 9.83
CA ASN A 463 11.07 24.99 9.91
C ASN A 463 11.62 26.33 10.40
N THR A 464 11.74 27.31 9.52
CA THR A 464 12.28 28.64 9.85
C THR A 464 11.20 29.65 10.29
N ALA A 465 9.96 29.20 10.46
CA ALA A 465 8.91 30.03 11.03
C ALA A 465 9.23 30.42 12.49
N ALA A 466 8.72 31.58 12.91
CA ALA A 466 8.91 32.09 14.27
C ALA A 466 8.05 31.36 15.34
N ALA A 467 6.96 30.73 14.91
CA ALA A 467 6.02 29.98 15.74
C ALA A 467 5.30 28.92 14.89
N GLY A 468 4.57 28.01 15.53
CA GLY A 468 3.77 26.98 14.88
C GLY A 468 4.58 25.77 14.39
N TYR A 469 3.89 24.84 13.75
CA TYR A 469 4.48 23.64 13.13
C TYR A 469 4.37 23.73 11.61
N ALA A 470 5.36 23.18 10.91
CA ALA A 470 5.27 22.98 9.47
C ALA A 470 5.18 21.49 9.19
N GLY A 471 4.07 21.07 8.60
CA GLY A 471 3.85 19.68 8.18
C GLY A 471 3.52 19.58 6.70
N SER A 472 4.01 18.51 6.06
CA SER A 472 3.70 18.17 4.68
C SER A 472 4.00 16.69 4.46
N ASP A 473 3.30 16.08 3.51
CA ASP A 473 3.78 14.87 2.86
C ASP A 473 5.02 15.17 2.01
N VAL A 474 5.94 14.21 2.01
CA VAL A 474 7.21 14.28 1.30
C VAL A 474 7.37 13.00 0.52
N THR A 475 7.67 13.14 -0.77
CA THR A 475 8.01 12.01 -1.63
C THR A 475 9.51 12.03 -1.91
N LEU A 476 10.17 10.93 -1.58
CA LEU A 476 11.58 10.68 -1.85
C LEU A 476 11.64 9.71 -3.03
N CYS A 477 12.01 10.21 -4.21
CA CYS A 477 11.99 9.46 -5.46
C CYS A 477 13.41 9.17 -5.95
N LEU A 478 13.62 8.02 -6.57
CA LEU A 478 14.84 7.70 -7.32
C LEU A 478 14.47 7.14 -8.69
N TYR A 479 15.00 7.73 -9.75
CA TYR A 479 14.84 7.22 -11.12
C TYR A 479 16.19 6.99 -11.79
N ALA A 480 16.24 5.97 -12.64
CA ALA A 480 17.35 5.76 -13.56
C ALA A 480 17.19 6.68 -14.79
N GLU A 481 18.30 7.19 -15.33
CA GLU A 481 18.29 7.99 -16.56
C GLU A 481 17.67 7.17 -17.71
N GLY A 482 16.68 7.74 -18.41
CA GLY A 482 15.90 7.06 -19.44
C GLY A 482 14.67 6.29 -18.93
N HIS A 483 14.46 6.19 -17.62
CA HIS A 483 13.32 5.53 -16.97
C HIS A 483 12.61 6.47 -15.99
N GLU A 484 12.34 7.71 -16.44
CA GLU A 484 11.80 8.78 -15.59
C GLU A 484 10.36 8.51 -15.09
N GLY A 485 9.67 7.54 -15.70
CA GLY A 485 8.35 7.04 -15.27
C GLY A 485 8.38 5.83 -14.34
N GLU A 486 9.55 5.27 -14.03
CA GLU A 486 9.74 4.05 -13.22
C GLU A 486 10.42 4.37 -11.88
N ASP A 487 9.93 5.37 -11.15
CA ASP A 487 10.63 5.86 -9.97
C ASP A 487 10.35 5.03 -8.72
N LEU A 488 11.41 4.63 -8.02
CA LEU A 488 11.29 4.07 -6.68
C LEU A 488 10.90 5.20 -5.72
N ARG A 489 9.83 5.02 -4.96
CA ARG A 489 9.29 6.06 -4.06
C ARG A 489 9.30 5.62 -2.60
N HIS A 490 9.60 6.56 -1.73
CA HIS A 490 9.35 6.47 -0.30
C HIS A 490 8.56 7.71 0.15
N TYR A 491 7.53 7.49 0.95
CA TYR A 491 6.69 8.56 1.49
C TYR A 491 7.04 8.82 2.94
N ARG A 492 7.07 10.09 3.35
CA ARG A 492 7.24 10.49 4.74
C ARG A 492 6.32 11.66 5.06
N VAL A 493 5.77 11.67 6.26
CA VAL A 493 5.04 12.83 6.79
C VAL A 493 5.99 13.63 7.67
N LEU A 494 6.22 14.90 7.31
CA LEU A 494 6.96 15.84 8.15
C LEU A 494 6.03 16.53 9.14
N SER A 495 6.54 16.78 10.34
CA SER A 495 5.94 17.69 11.31
C SER A 495 7.03 18.32 12.17
N LEU A 496 7.40 19.56 11.86
CA LEU A 496 8.53 20.26 12.49
C LEU A 496 8.06 21.48 13.25
N ALA A 497 8.42 21.56 14.54
CA ALA A 497 8.19 22.75 15.35
C ALA A 497 9.00 23.94 14.84
N ALA A 498 8.53 25.16 15.07
CA ALA A 498 9.25 26.40 14.75
C ALA A 498 10.69 26.39 15.28
N GLY A 499 11.63 26.74 14.41
CA GLY A 499 13.07 26.75 14.71
C GLY A 499 13.73 25.37 14.80
N SER A 500 12.97 24.28 14.61
CA SER A 500 13.52 22.92 14.59
C SER A 500 14.01 22.52 13.20
N ALA A 501 14.93 21.57 13.17
CA ALA A 501 15.43 20.95 11.95
C ALA A 501 15.55 19.44 12.14
N THR A 502 15.42 18.71 11.05
CA THR A 502 15.67 17.27 10.98
C THR A 502 16.44 16.94 9.71
N THR A 503 16.84 15.68 9.55
CA THR A 503 17.41 15.16 8.31
C THR A 503 16.61 13.93 7.91
N LEU A 504 15.97 14.03 6.75
CA LEU A 504 15.32 12.88 6.12
C LEU A 504 16.39 11.95 5.57
N THR A 505 16.29 10.67 5.89
CA THR A 505 17.20 9.64 5.38
C THR A 505 16.43 8.54 4.68
N VAL A 506 16.91 8.15 3.51
CA VAL A 506 16.30 7.06 2.74
C VAL A 506 17.38 6.23 2.06
N THR A 507 17.23 4.91 2.10
CA THR A 507 18.15 3.97 1.45
C THR A 507 17.45 3.29 0.30
N PHE A 508 18.04 3.41 -0.89
CA PHE A 508 17.68 2.60 -2.06
C PHE A 508 18.76 1.54 -2.25
N SER A 509 18.34 0.29 -2.43
CA SER A 509 19.22 -0.88 -2.56
C SER A 509 19.05 -1.53 -3.93
N ASP A 510 19.94 -2.48 -4.26
CA ASP A 510 19.93 -3.22 -5.53
C ASP A 510 20.03 -2.32 -6.79
N LEU A 511 20.72 -1.18 -6.68
CA LEU A 511 20.96 -0.29 -7.80
C LEU A 511 21.95 -0.91 -8.80
N ALA A 512 21.65 -0.76 -10.09
CA ALA A 512 22.44 -1.32 -11.18
C ALA A 512 23.81 -0.64 -11.28
N PRO A 513 24.88 -1.37 -11.63
CA PRO A 513 26.20 -0.81 -11.89
C PRO A 513 26.22 0.12 -13.10
N ALA A 514 27.19 1.04 -13.16
CA ALA A 514 27.40 1.96 -14.29
C ALA A 514 26.11 2.67 -14.80
N THR A 515 25.18 2.94 -13.89
CA THR A 515 23.86 3.51 -14.22
C THR A 515 23.74 4.89 -13.58
N SER A 516 23.28 5.86 -14.37
CA SER A 516 22.98 7.19 -13.88
C SER A 516 21.62 7.17 -13.18
N TYR A 517 21.57 7.78 -12.00
CA TYR A 517 20.37 7.95 -11.23
C TYR A 517 20.17 9.40 -10.84
N THR A 518 18.93 9.81 -10.66
CA THR A 518 18.59 11.07 -10.02
C THR A 518 17.63 10.84 -8.87
N PHE A 519 18.05 11.32 -7.72
CA PHE A 519 17.27 11.38 -6.49
C PHE A 519 16.54 12.72 -6.40
N LEU A 520 15.24 12.69 -6.13
CA LEU A 520 14.41 13.87 -5.92
C LEU A 520 13.74 13.83 -4.55
N VAL A 521 13.66 15.00 -3.93
CA VAL A 521 12.76 15.26 -2.81
C VAL A 521 11.67 16.18 -3.28
N ARG A 522 10.42 15.74 -3.12
CA ARG A 522 9.23 16.51 -3.50
C ARG A 522 8.36 16.79 -2.29
N CYS A 523 7.76 17.98 -2.28
CA CYS A 523 6.87 18.45 -1.22
C CYS A 523 5.76 19.31 -1.83
N PRO A 524 4.52 18.79 -1.95
CA PRO A 524 4.26 17.37 -2.17
C PRO A 524 4.81 16.92 -3.53
N TRP A 525 4.57 17.72 -4.59
CA TRP A 525 5.04 17.47 -5.97
C TRP A 525 6.10 18.45 -6.47
N ALA A 526 6.23 19.64 -5.86
CA ALA A 526 7.30 20.56 -6.20
C ALA A 526 8.65 19.98 -5.79
N VAL A 527 9.63 20.00 -6.71
CA VAL A 527 11.00 19.54 -6.43
C VAL A 527 11.65 20.52 -5.46
N GLN A 528 12.01 20.03 -4.28
CA GLN A 528 12.65 20.81 -3.23
C GLN A 528 14.17 20.61 -3.22
N SER A 529 14.62 19.41 -3.58
CA SER A 529 16.03 19.04 -3.64
C SER A 529 16.23 17.95 -4.68
N GLN A 530 17.38 17.98 -5.34
CA GLN A 530 17.74 17.03 -6.39
C GLN A 530 19.23 16.66 -6.27
N LEU A 531 19.55 15.40 -6.50
CA LEU A 531 20.92 14.92 -6.60
C LEU A 531 21.03 13.86 -7.69
N SER A 532 21.86 14.13 -8.71
CA SER A 532 22.20 13.15 -9.74
C SER A 532 23.56 12.53 -9.44
N PHE A 533 23.68 11.22 -9.65
CA PHE A 533 24.92 10.47 -9.46
C PHE A 533 24.95 9.26 -10.39
N THR A 534 26.14 8.68 -10.59
CA THR A 534 26.31 7.45 -11.38
C THR A 534 26.93 6.39 -10.49
N THR A 535 26.35 5.19 -10.47
CA THR A 535 26.95 4.06 -9.76
C THR A 535 28.28 3.66 -10.41
N PRO A 536 29.28 3.18 -9.65
CA PRO A 536 30.56 2.82 -10.22
C PRO A 536 30.47 1.69 -11.25
N THR A 537 31.43 1.69 -12.19
CA THR A 537 31.70 0.52 -13.03
C THR A 537 32.20 -0.61 -12.13
N PRO A 538 31.76 -1.86 -12.31
CA PRO A 538 32.22 -2.98 -11.49
C PRO A 538 33.74 -3.10 -11.55
N THR A 539 34.42 -2.98 -10.40
CA THR A 539 35.89 -3.11 -10.32
C THR A 539 36.25 -4.48 -9.77
N GLY A 540 36.22 -5.52 -10.60
CA GLY A 540 36.49 -6.86 -10.05
C GLY A 540 36.39 -8.12 -10.91
N ILE A 541 36.34 -8.07 -12.24
CA ILE A 541 36.60 -9.29 -13.05
C ILE A 541 37.50 -8.93 -14.25
N THR A 542 38.80 -9.16 -14.07
CA THR A 542 39.76 -9.30 -15.18
C THR A 542 40.04 -10.79 -15.36
N THR A 543 39.69 -11.33 -16.52
CA THR A 543 39.85 -12.72 -17.04
C THR A 543 38.69 -13.72 -16.82
N LEU A 544 38.04 -14.05 -17.95
CA LEU A 544 37.20 -15.24 -18.15
C LEU A 544 38.11 -16.42 -18.50
N ALA A 545 38.09 -17.50 -17.71
CA ALA A 545 38.58 -18.81 -18.13
C ALA A 545 37.41 -19.62 -18.71
N PRO A 546 37.52 -20.19 -19.93
CA PRO A 546 36.43 -20.96 -20.52
C PRO A 546 36.36 -22.35 -19.89
N ALA A 547 35.18 -22.74 -19.40
CA ALA A 547 34.91 -24.12 -18.98
C ALA A 547 34.66 -25.03 -20.21
N PRO A 548 35.01 -26.32 -20.15
CA PRO A 548 35.02 -27.20 -21.31
C PRO A 548 33.62 -27.53 -21.82
N VAL A 549 33.47 -27.50 -23.14
CA VAL A 549 32.23 -27.80 -23.87
C VAL A 549 31.98 -29.30 -23.87
N LYS A 550 30.77 -29.71 -23.44
CA LYS A 550 30.20 -31.06 -23.70
C LYS A 550 29.09 -30.95 -24.76
N PRO A 551 28.93 -31.96 -25.63
CA PRO A 551 28.00 -31.87 -26.75
C PRO A 551 26.54 -31.93 -26.28
N ALA A 552 25.69 -31.18 -26.97
CA ALA A 552 24.31 -30.89 -26.60
C ALA A 552 23.43 -32.14 -26.66
N SER A 553 22.69 -32.39 -25.57
CA SER A 553 21.48 -33.22 -25.60
C SER A 553 20.29 -32.34 -25.99
N PRO A 554 19.26 -32.90 -26.63
CA PRO A 554 18.12 -32.11 -27.10
C PRO A 554 17.19 -31.62 -25.98
N TRP A 555 16.47 -30.52 -26.25
CA TRP A 555 15.61 -29.80 -25.30
C TRP A 555 14.14 -30.20 -25.46
N TYR A 556 13.37 -30.18 -24.36
CA TYR A 556 11.92 -30.46 -24.35
C TYR A 556 11.17 -29.46 -23.46
N ASP A 557 9.94 -29.09 -23.82
CA ASP A 557 9.10 -28.15 -23.05
C ASP A 557 8.18 -28.83 -22.00
N LEU A 558 7.40 -28.04 -21.24
CA LEU A 558 6.49 -28.53 -20.17
C LEU A 558 5.32 -29.41 -20.67
N SER A 559 5.20 -29.63 -21.98
CA SER A 559 4.27 -30.60 -22.59
C SER A 559 4.95 -31.89 -23.09
N GLY A 560 6.28 -31.98 -23.00
CA GLY A 560 7.07 -33.18 -23.36
C GLY A 560 7.50 -33.27 -24.83
N ARG A 561 7.44 -32.18 -25.62
CA ARG A 561 7.87 -32.16 -27.04
C ARG A 561 9.22 -31.47 -27.23
N HIS A 562 9.94 -31.88 -28.29
CA HIS A 562 11.31 -31.47 -28.60
C HIS A 562 11.41 -30.05 -29.16
N ALA A 563 12.32 -29.23 -28.64
CA ALA A 563 12.48 -27.80 -28.95
C ALA A 563 13.86 -27.46 -29.56
N HIS A 564 13.87 -26.59 -30.57
CA HIS A 564 15.08 -26.09 -31.23
C HIS A 564 15.36 -24.63 -30.83
N GLY A 565 16.35 -24.42 -29.94
CA GLY A 565 16.88 -23.08 -29.58
C GLY A 565 16.30 -22.48 -28.29
N ALA A 566 17.08 -21.60 -27.65
CA ALA A 566 16.80 -21.02 -26.34
C ALA A 566 15.76 -19.88 -26.41
N SER A 567 14.63 -20.04 -25.72
CA SER A 567 13.67 -18.98 -25.41
C SER A 567 13.61 -18.71 -23.88
N ARG A 568 13.33 -17.46 -23.51
CA ARG A 568 13.26 -16.94 -22.12
C ARG A 568 12.19 -17.66 -21.30
N GLY A 569 12.48 -17.99 -20.04
CA GLY A 569 11.73 -19.02 -19.30
C GLY A 569 12.20 -19.33 -17.88
N LEU A 570 11.30 -19.82 -17.01
CA LEU A 570 11.65 -20.45 -15.73
C LEU A 570 12.33 -21.75 -16.08
N LEU A 571 13.55 -21.90 -15.64
CA LEU A 571 14.22 -23.17 -15.62
C LEU A 571 14.37 -23.59 -14.15
N ILE A 572 14.30 -24.88 -13.85
CA ILE A 572 14.55 -25.39 -12.50
C ILE A 572 15.96 -25.96 -12.47
N GLN A 573 16.81 -25.41 -11.61
CA GLN A 573 18.18 -25.88 -11.42
C GLN A 573 18.43 -26.18 -9.94
N LYS A 574 18.82 -27.42 -9.64
CA LYS A 574 19.13 -27.92 -8.28
C LYS A 574 18.04 -27.66 -7.23
N GLY A 575 16.77 -27.88 -7.57
CA GLY A 575 15.64 -27.74 -6.64
C GLY A 575 15.21 -26.30 -6.38
N LYS A 576 15.86 -25.31 -7.00
CA LYS A 576 15.43 -23.92 -7.05
C LYS A 576 14.95 -23.56 -8.46
N LYS A 577 13.93 -22.72 -8.50
CA LYS A 577 13.42 -22.05 -9.71
C LYS A 577 14.37 -20.89 -10.03
N ILE A 578 14.86 -20.83 -11.27
CA ILE A 578 15.71 -19.78 -11.80
C ILE A 578 15.10 -19.37 -13.14
N TRP A 579 14.51 -18.19 -13.19
CA TRP A 579 14.12 -17.61 -14.47
C TRP A 579 15.37 -17.00 -15.11
N LEU A 580 15.69 -17.46 -16.31
CA LEU A 580 16.62 -16.84 -17.25
C LEU A 580 15.71 -16.26 -18.33
N THR A 581 15.80 -15.03 -18.82
CA THR A 581 16.89 -14.06 -19.05
C THR A 581 16.17 -12.80 -19.57
N ASN A 582 16.69 -11.58 -19.54
CA ASN A 582 18.04 -11.11 -19.84
C ASN A 582 18.88 -10.72 -18.64
#